data_AF-A0A0F6YGW0-F1
#
_entry.id   AF-A0A0F6YGW0-F1
#
_cell.length_a   1.000
_cell.length_b   1.000
_cell.length_c   1.000
_cell.angle_alpha   90.00
_cell.angle_beta   90.00
_cell.angle_gamma   90.00
#
_symmetry.space_group_name_H-M   'P 1'
#
loop_
_entity.id
_entity.type
_entity.pdbx_description
1 polymer ?
#
loop_
_entity_poly.entity_id
_entity_poly.type
_entity_poly.pdbx_seq_one_letter_code
_entity_poly.pdbx_strand_id
1 'polypeptide(L)'
;MTTINAALLAAALLFVLFIVAQALLPALIRRRGDRASSAKMDDAILRANDTARPAAQRAEAFREGATIALDELRRPRLALRLLTSAESVAPGEPATIALVERAMLRAKDLGALERFLWQTMDAHRGTPAHARALDALLALYDGPMKTPERARVLRAMSAPRDATTERPSR
;
A
#
# COMPACT_ATOMS: atom_id res chain seq x y z
N MET A 1 -16.84 46.97 -38.77
CA MET A 1 -15.54 46.28 -38.56
C MET A 1 -15.06 46.25 -37.11
N THR A 2 -15.46 47.19 -36.25
CA THR A 2 -15.05 47.22 -34.83
C THR A 2 -15.69 46.15 -33.94
N THR A 3 -16.92 45.73 -34.24
CA THR A 3 -17.67 44.74 -33.46
C THR A 3 -17.13 43.31 -33.56
N ILE A 4 -16.61 42.93 -34.74
CA ILE A 4 -16.03 41.60 -34.98
C ILE A 4 -14.74 41.42 -34.17
N ASN A 5 -13.91 42.45 -34.09
CA ASN A 5 -12.67 42.43 -33.30
C ASN A 5 -12.96 42.35 -31.79
N ALA A 6 -13.99 43.05 -31.31
CA ALA A 6 -14.41 42.99 -29.92
C ALA A 6 -14.95 41.59 -29.54
N ALA A 7 -15.72 40.96 -30.43
CA ALA A 7 -16.23 39.61 -30.22
C ALA A 7 -15.11 38.55 -30.19
N LEU A 8 -14.12 38.65 -31.08
CA LEU A 8 -12.95 37.77 -31.10
C LEU A 8 -12.09 37.92 -29.84
N LEU A 9 -11.87 39.15 -29.37
CA LEU A 9 -11.17 39.42 -28.12
C LEU A 9 -11.91 38.84 -26.92
N ALA A 10 -13.23 39.01 -26.86
CA ALA A 10 -14.05 38.43 -25.79
C ALA A 10 -14.01 36.90 -25.79
N ALA A 11 -14.09 36.27 -26.97
CA ALA A 11 -14.00 34.81 -27.11
C ALA A 11 -12.63 34.27 -26.69
N ALA A 12 -11.54 34.94 -27.08
CA ALA A 12 -10.18 34.59 -26.66
C ALA A 12 -10.01 34.70 -25.13
N LEU A 13 -10.55 35.76 -24.52
CA LEU A 13 -10.53 35.96 -23.06
C LEU A 13 -11.28 34.85 -22.32
N LEU A 14 -12.48 34.49 -22.79
CA LEU A 14 -13.27 33.39 -22.22
C LEU A 14 -12.56 32.04 -22.36
N PHE A 15 -11.88 31.80 -23.49
CA PHE A 15 -11.11 30.58 -23.70
C PHE A 15 -9.93 30.47 -22.74
N VAL A 16 -9.18 31.56 -22.55
CA VAL A 16 -8.10 31.61 -21.55
C VAL A 16 -8.66 31.40 -20.14
N LEU A 17 -9.76 32.07 -19.79
CA LEU A 17 -10.40 31.91 -18.49
C LEU A 17 -10.86 30.46 -18.25
N PHE A 18 -11.40 29.80 -19.28
CA PHE A 18 -11.81 28.40 -19.22
C PHE A 18 -10.62 27.47 -18.95
N ILE A 19 -9.50 27.63 -19.66
CA ILE A 19 -8.28 26.84 -19.43
C ILE A 19 -7.75 27.06 -18.01
N VAL A 20 -7.71 28.32 -17.56
CA VAL A 20 -7.25 28.67 -16.21
C VAL A 20 -8.17 28.06 -15.14
N ALA A 21 -9.49 28.15 -15.32
CA ALA A 21 -10.46 27.53 -14.42
C ALA A 21 -10.32 26.01 -14.39
N GLN A 22 -10.16 25.36 -15.54
CA GLN A 22 -9.98 23.91 -15.64
C GLN A 22 -8.69 23.43 -14.99
N ALA A 23 -7.63 24.24 -15.01
CA ALA A 23 -6.37 23.93 -14.33
C ALA A 23 -6.41 24.21 -12.81
N LEU A 24 -7.07 25.30 -12.39
CA LEU A 24 -7.08 25.74 -10.99
C LEU A 24 -8.13 25.03 -10.12
N LEU A 25 -9.31 24.69 -10.66
CA LEU A 25 -10.37 24.00 -9.90
C LEU A 25 -9.87 22.66 -9.29
N PRO A 26 -9.23 21.77 -10.07
CA PRO A 26 -8.72 20.50 -9.54
C PRO A 26 -7.67 20.71 -8.45
N ALA A 27 -6.81 21.72 -8.58
CA ALA A 27 -5.79 22.04 -7.59
C ALA A 27 -6.41 22.54 -6.26
N LEU A 28 -7.44 23.39 -6.34
CA LEU A 28 -8.19 23.88 -5.18
C LEU A 28 -8.97 22.77 -4.47
N ILE A 29 -9.66 21.90 -5.23
CA ILE A 29 -10.40 20.76 -4.69
C ILE A 29 -9.43 19.77 -4.02
N ARG A 30 -8.32 19.45 -4.69
CA ARG A 30 -7.27 18.57 -4.16
C ARG A 30 -6.69 19.09 -2.84
N ARG A 31 -6.43 20.40 -2.75
CA ARG A 31 -5.92 21.02 -1.53
C ARG A 31 -6.91 20.94 -0.35
N ARG A 32 -8.21 20.98 -0.61
CA ARG A 32 -9.25 20.79 0.43
C ARG A 32 -9.40 19.32 0.82
N GLY A 33 -9.35 18.41 -0.15
CA GLY A 33 -9.34 16.96 0.08
C GLY A 33 -8.16 16.53 0.95
N ASP A 34 -6.96 16.97 0.60
CA ASP A 34 -5.74 16.65 1.34
C ASP A 34 -5.80 17.11 2.81
N ARG A 35 -6.42 18.27 3.10
CA ARG A 35 -6.61 18.76 4.48
C ARG A 35 -7.57 17.88 5.27
N ALA A 36 -8.69 17.48 4.67
CA ALA A 36 -9.66 16.61 5.33
C ALA A 36 -9.05 15.22 5.59
N SER A 37 -8.35 14.66 4.61
CA SER A 37 -7.63 13.39 4.75
C SER A 37 -6.51 13.47 5.80
N SER A 38 -5.77 14.59 5.85
CA SER A 38 -4.76 14.82 6.89
C SER A 38 -5.40 14.83 8.28
N ALA A 39 -6.52 15.54 8.47
CA ALA A 39 -7.20 15.59 9.75
C ALA A 39 -7.70 14.20 10.20
N LYS A 40 -8.22 13.38 9.27
CA LYS A 40 -8.60 11.99 9.56
C LYS A 40 -7.40 11.13 9.97
N MET A 41 -6.28 11.28 9.26
CA MET A 41 -5.05 10.57 9.58
C MET A 41 -4.52 10.98 10.97
N ASP A 42 -4.55 12.27 11.29
CA ASP A 42 -4.11 12.79 12.58
C ASP A 42 -5.00 12.24 13.73
N ASP A 43 -6.32 12.18 13.53
CA ASP A 43 -7.24 11.52 14.46
C ASP A 43 -6.92 10.02 14.65
N ALA A 44 -6.67 9.29 13.56
CA ALA A 44 -6.29 7.88 13.62
C ALA A 44 -4.98 7.69 14.39
N ILE A 45 -3.98 8.55 14.18
CA ILE A 45 -2.71 8.51 14.92
C ILE A 45 -2.93 8.83 16.40
N LEU A 46 -3.79 9.79 16.73
CA LEU A 46 -4.14 10.09 18.13
C LEU A 46 -4.78 8.88 18.80
N ARG A 47 -5.74 8.22 18.15
CA ARG A 47 -6.35 6.98 18.63
C ARG A 47 -5.35 5.84 18.77
N ALA A 48 -4.35 5.75 17.88
CA ALA A 48 -3.32 4.72 17.93
C ALA A 48 -2.33 4.91 19.10
N ASN A 49 -2.06 6.16 19.46
CA ASN A 49 -1.17 6.53 20.56
C ASN A 49 -1.84 6.51 21.94
N ASP A 50 -3.17 6.40 21.99
CA ASP A 50 -3.93 6.28 23.23
C ASP A 50 -3.64 4.94 23.93
N THR A 51 -2.81 4.98 24.97
CA THR A 51 -2.38 3.79 25.74
C THR A 51 -3.48 3.20 26.61
N ALA A 52 -4.60 3.91 26.80
CA ALA A 52 -5.77 3.36 27.49
C ALA A 52 -6.50 2.31 26.64
N ARG A 53 -6.27 2.29 25.33
CA ARG A 53 -6.90 1.33 24.41
C ARG A 53 -6.14 0.01 24.34
N PRO A 54 -6.86 -1.12 24.13
CA PRO A 54 -6.23 -2.41 23.85
C PRO A 54 -5.28 -2.35 22.65
N ALA A 55 -4.20 -3.13 22.70
CA ALA A 55 -3.18 -3.19 21.65
C ALA A 55 -3.77 -3.43 20.24
N ALA A 56 -4.75 -4.35 20.12
CA ALA A 56 -5.43 -4.63 18.86
C ALA A 56 -6.13 -3.39 18.27
N GLN A 57 -6.80 -2.57 19.11
CA GLN A 57 -7.47 -1.35 18.65
C GLN A 57 -6.47 -0.28 18.23
N ARG A 58 -5.33 -0.20 18.92
CA ARG A 58 -4.24 0.73 18.57
C ARG A 58 -3.58 0.36 17.25
N ALA A 59 -3.31 -0.93 17.03
CA ALA A 59 -2.78 -1.44 15.78
C ALA A 59 -3.74 -1.18 14.61
N GLU A 60 -5.04 -1.36 14.82
CA GLU A 60 -6.06 -1.02 13.82
C GLU A 60 -6.06 0.47 13.48
N ALA A 61 -5.99 1.35 14.48
CA ALA A 61 -5.91 2.79 14.25
C ALA A 61 -4.63 3.20 13.47
N PHE A 62 -3.49 2.53 13.70
CA PHE A 62 -2.31 2.72 12.85
C PHE A 62 -2.53 2.24 11.41
N ARG A 63 -3.20 1.11 11.19
CA ARG A 63 -3.55 0.61 9.85
C ARG A 63 -4.51 1.54 9.11
N GLU A 64 -5.47 2.11 9.81
CA GLU A 64 -6.38 3.13 9.28
C GLU A 64 -5.59 4.36 8.82
N GLY A 65 -4.73 4.90 9.68
CA GLY A 65 -3.85 6.01 9.34
C GLY A 65 -2.93 5.70 8.14
N ALA A 66 -2.40 4.48 8.08
CA ALA A 66 -1.59 4.02 6.95
C ALA A 66 -2.38 3.95 5.63
N THR A 67 -3.64 3.50 5.70
CA THR A 67 -4.54 3.43 4.54
C THR A 67 -4.83 4.84 4.01
N ILE A 68 -5.16 5.79 4.90
CA ILE A 68 -5.37 7.20 4.51
C ILE A 68 -4.10 7.79 3.92
N ALA A 69 -2.94 7.54 4.55
CA ALA A 69 -1.65 7.99 4.04
C ALA A 69 -1.35 7.44 2.65
N LEU A 70 -1.69 6.17 2.40
CA LEU A 70 -1.42 5.49 1.14
C LEU A 70 -2.39 5.92 0.03
N ASP A 71 -3.69 5.81 0.29
CA ASP A 71 -4.74 5.88 -0.72
C ASP A 71 -5.23 7.30 -0.97
N GLU A 72 -5.41 8.09 0.08
CA GLU A 72 -5.90 9.47 -0.03
C GLU A 72 -4.73 10.45 -0.24
N LEU A 73 -3.70 10.38 0.62
CA LEU A 73 -2.59 11.33 0.60
C LEU A 73 -1.46 10.97 -0.37
N ARG A 74 -1.46 9.74 -0.90
CA ARG A 74 -0.43 9.21 -1.82
C ARG A 74 0.99 9.31 -1.25
N ARG A 75 1.14 9.07 0.05
CA ARG A 75 2.41 9.07 0.81
C ARG A 75 2.80 7.66 1.24
N PRO A 76 3.28 6.80 0.31
CA PRO A 76 3.55 5.39 0.62
C PRO A 76 4.61 5.18 1.70
N ARG A 77 5.65 6.03 1.76
CA ARG A 77 6.67 5.95 2.83
C ARG A 77 6.12 6.26 4.22
N LEU A 78 5.16 7.18 4.30
CA LEU A 78 4.47 7.48 5.55
C LEU A 78 3.58 6.32 5.98
N ALA A 79 2.86 5.71 5.04
CA ALA A 79 2.08 4.51 5.29
C ALA A 79 2.95 3.37 5.84
N LEU A 80 4.13 3.13 5.25
CA LEU A 80 5.07 2.13 5.76
C LEU A 80 5.51 2.39 7.21
N ARG A 81 5.82 3.65 7.56
CA ARG A 81 6.18 4.01 8.93
C ARG A 81 5.05 3.69 9.92
N LEU A 82 3.80 4.00 9.55
CA LEU A 82 2.63 3.70 10.38
C LEU A 82 2.38 2.20 10.49
N LEU A 83 2.62 1.42 9.43
CA LEU A 83 2.49 -0.04 9.45
C LEU A 83 3.58 -0.70 10.31
N THR A 84 4.81 -0.17 10.31
CA THR A 84 5.84 -0.61 11.26
C THR A 84 5.41 -0.37 12.71
N SER A 85 4.76 0.77 12.99
CA SER A 85 4.18 1.02 14.31
C SER A 85 3.05 0.05 14.63
N ALA A 86 2.14 -0.23 13.68
CA ALA A 86 1.09 -1.24 13.86
C ALA A 86 1.66 -2.62 14.21
N GLU A 87 2.66 -3.08 13.46
CA GLU A 87 3.33 -4.36 13.64
C GLU A 87 4.03 -4.46 15.01
N SER A 88 4.64 -3.37 15.48
CA SER A 88 5.25 -3.31 16.81
C SER A 88 4.25 -3.45 17.96
N VAL A 89 2.99 -3.06 17.73
CA VAL A 89 1.91 -3.13 18.74
C VAL A 89 1.19 -4.47 18.70
N ALA A 90 0.96 -5.02 17.49
CA ALA A 90 0.31 -6.31 17.28
C ALA A 90 1.02 -7.07 16.13
N PRO A 91 2.04 -7.88 16.46
CA PRO A 91 2.87 -8.55 15.46
C PRO A 91 2.15 -9.72 14.78
N GLY A 92 2.47 -9.96 13.51
CA GLY A 92 2.00 -11.11 12.74
C GLY A 92 0.57 -10.97 12.21
N GLU A 93 0.00 -9.77 12.21
CA GLU A 93 -1.36 -9.52 11.71
C GLU A 93 -1.41 -9.58 10.17
N PRO A 94 -2.15 -10.52 9.55
CA PRO A 94 -2.18 -10.69 8.09
C PRO A 94 -2.64 -9.43 7.32
N ALA A 95 -3.51 -8.64 7.95
CA ALA A 95 -3.98 -7.37 7.39
C ALA A 95 -2.85 -6.34 7.24
N THR A 96 -1.90 -6.32 8.18
CA THR A 96 -0.72 -5.44 8.12
C THR A 96 0.17 -5.80 6.93
N ILE A 97 0.41 -7.09 6.69
CA ILE A 97 1.24 -7.58 5.58
C ILE A 97 0.69 -7.12 4.22
N ALA A 98 -0.61 -7.27 3.98
CA ALA A 98 -1.25 -6.87 2.73
C ALA A 98 -1.16 -5.35 2.47
N LEU A 99 -1.21 -4.53 3.53
CA LEU A 99 -1.02 -3.08 3.40
C LEU A 99 0.44 -2.71 3.16
N VAL A 100 1.40 -3.40 3.80
CA VAL A 100 2.84 -3.19 3.57
C VAL A 100 3.19 -3.49 2.12
N GLU A 101 2.70 -4.62 1.58
CA GLU A 101 2.84 -5.00 0.17
C GLU A 101 2.38 -3.87 -0.76
N ARG A 102 1.14 -3.40 -0.58
CA ARG A 102 0.57 -2.32 -1.41
C ARG A 102 1.37 -1.03 -1.30
N ALA A 103 1.82 -0.68 -0.09
CA ALA A 103 2.59 0.53 0.16
C ALA A 103 3.98 0.47 -0.50
N MET A 104 4.69 -0.67 -0.40
CA MET A 104 6.01 -0.84 -1.04
C MET A 104 5.91 -0.91 -2.56
N LEU A 105 4.87 -1.57 -3.11
CA LEU A 105 4.60 -1.56 -4.56
C LEU A 105 4.36 -0.14 -5.07
N ARG A 106 3.56 0.68 -4.37
CA ARG A 106 3.38 2.09 -4.72
C ARG A 106 4.66 2.91 -4.57
N ALA A 107 5.50 2.59 -3.60
CA ALA A 107 6.83 3.20 -3.45
C ALA A 107 7.83 2.73 -4.53
N LYS A 108 7.50 1.69 -5.30
CA LYS A 108 8.37 0.99 -6.26
C LYS A 108 9.64 0.42 -5.63
N ASP A 109 9.58 0.05 -4.35
CA ASP A 109 10.72 -0.53 -3.64
C ASP A 109 10.60 -2.06 -3.56
N LEU A 110 10.79 -2.71 -4.71
CA LEU A 110 10.57 -4.16 -4.83
C LEU A 110 11.60 -4.97 -4.02
N GLY A 111 12.83 -4.47 -3.89
CA GLY A 111 13.88 -5.13 -3.12
C GLY A 111 13.63 -5.05 -1.61
N ALA A 112 13.09 -3.93 -1.10
CA ALA A 112 12.63 -3.88 0.28
C ALA A 112 11.44 -4.82 0.52
N LEU A 113 10.51 -4.91 -0.44
CA LEU A 113 9.35 -5.81 -0.34
C LEU A 113 9.77 -7.27 -0.31
N GLU A 114 10.65 -7.69 -1.20
CA GLU A 114 11.19 -9.06 -1.22
C GLU A 114 11.82 -9.41 0.14
N ARG A 115 12.70 -8.54 0.67
CA ARG A 115 13.34 -8.76 1.98
C ARG A 115 12.33 -8.82 3.12
N PHE A 116 11.35 -7.93 3.13
CA PHE A 116 10.30 -7.91 4.14
C PHE A 116 9.52 -9.24 4.14
N LEU A 117 9.07 -9.71 2.96
CA LEU A 117 8.31 -10.95 2.84
C LEU A 117 9.12 -12.17 3.30
N TRP A 118 10.41 -12.24 2.95
CA TRP A 118 11.30 -13.29 3.45
C TRP A 118 11.44 -13.26 4.97
N GLN A 119 11.64 -12.08 5.57
CA GLN A 119 11.72 -11.93 7.03
C GLN A 119 10.41 -12.34 7.71
N THR A 120 9.26 -11.94 7.15
CA THR A 120 7.94 -12.33 7.67
C THR A 120 7.72 -13.84 7.59
N MET A 121 8.09 -14.48 6.47
CA MET A 121 8.00 -15.94 6.34
C MET A 121 8.83 -16.66 7.40
N ASP A 122 10.03 -16.17 7.69
CA ASP A 122 10.93 -16.79 8.67
C ASP A 122 10.45 -16.57 10.12
N ALA A 123 10.01 -15.36 10.45
CA ALA A 123 9.53 -15.00 11.79
C ALA A 123 8.20 -15.69 12.17
N HIS A 124 7.36 -16.02 11.20
CA HIS A 124 5.98 -16.46 11.44
C HIS A 124 5.68 -17.87 10.89
N ARG A 125 6.67 -18.77 10.81
CA ARG A 125 6.51 -20.13 10.26
C ARG A 125 5.28 -20.86 10.82
N GLY A 126 4.51 -21.49 9.93
CA GLY A 126 3.31 -22.26 10.29
C GLY A 126 2.08 -21.44 10.67
N THR A 127 2.16 -20.11 10.62
CA THR A 127 1.01 -19.23 10.89
C THR A 127 0.34 -18.73 9.60
N PRO A 128 -0.87 -18.13 9.68
CA PRO A 128 -1.50 -17.48 8.53
C PRO A 128 -0.66 -16.36 7.89
N ALA A 129 0.15 -15.67 8.70
CA ALA A 129 1.08 -14.64 8.21
C ALA A 129 2.15 -15.23 7.29
N HIS A 130 2.66 -16.44 7.59
CA HIS A 130 3.62 -17.13 6.73
C HIS A 130 3.00 -17.50 5.38
N ALA A 131 1.81 -18.10 5.38
CA ALA A 131 1.12 -18.44 4.14
C ALA A 131 0.85 -17.20 3.28
N ARG A 132 0.39 -16.10 3.92
CA ARG A 132 0.15 -14.83 3.22
C ARG A 132 1.42 -14.22 2.64
N ALA A 133 2.53 -14.27 3.39
CA ALA A 133 3.82 -13.75 2.92
C ALA A 133 4.39 -14.59 1.75
N LEU A 134 4.22 -15.91 1.80
CA LEU A 134 4.58 -16.81 0.70
C LEU A 134 3.79 -16.49 -0.57
N ASP A 135 2.47 -16.35 -0.47
CA ASP A 135 1.62 -16.01 -1.62
C ASP A 135 2.01 -14.65 -2.25
N ALA A 136 2.26 -13.65 -1.41
CA ALA A 136 2.70 -12.34 -1.86
C ALA A 136 4.09 -12.39 -2.54
N LEU A 137 5.00 -13.22 -2.03
CA LEU A 137 6.33 -13.38 -2.59
C LEU A 137 6.29 -14.08 -3.96
N LEU A 138 5.42 -15.09 -4.12
CA LEU A 138 5.16 -15.73 -5.41
C LEU A 138 4.59 -14.73 -6.43
N ALA A 139 3.59 -13.95 -6.03
CA ALA A 139 3.00 -12.92 -6.89
C ALA A 139 4.01 -11.82 -7.27
N LEU A 140 4.91 -11.45 -6.35
CA LEU A 140 5.97 -10.48 -6.59
C LEU A 140 6.94 -10.96 -7.69
N TYR A 141 7.34 -12.23 -7.64
CA TYR A 141 8.23 -12.84 -8.62
C TYR A 141 7.58 -13.06 -9.99
N ASP A 142 6.33 -13.53 -10.03
CA ASP A 142 5.62 -13.76 -11.29
C ASP A 142 5.25 -12.45 -12.00
N GLY A 143 5.00 -11.37 -11.25
CA GLY A 143 4.55 -10.08 -11.79
C GLY A 143 5.65 -9.01 -11.77
N PRO A 144 5.69 -8.15 -10.73
CA PRO A 144 6.52 -6.94 -10.72
C PRO A 144 8.01 -7.17 -10.97
N MET A 145 8.60 -8.25 -10.44
CA MET A 145 10.03 -8.53 -10.60
C MET A 145 10.38 -9.27 -11.89
N LYS A 146 9.39 -9.91 -12.55
CA LYS A 146 9.57 -10.70 -13.78
C LYS A 146 10.63 -11.81 -13.64
N THR A 147 10.63 -12.51 -12.52
CA THR A 147 11.54 -13.62 -12.18
C THR A 147 10.78 -14.91 -11.86
N PRO A 148 9.96 -15.43 -12.80
CA PRO A 148 9.07 -16.58 -12.55
C PRO A 148 9.82 -17.87 -12.21
N GLU A 149 11.10 -17.99 -12.58
CA GLU A 149 11.95 -19.10 -12.16
C GLU A 149 12.10 -19.20 -10.65
N ARG A 150 12.19 -18.07 -9.93
CA ARG A 150 12.24 -18.05 -8.46
C ARG A 150 10.93 -18.52 -7.86
N ALA A 151 9.80 -18.08 -8.43
CA ALA A 151 8.48 -18.55 -8.01
C ALA A 151 8.32 -20.07 -8.20
N ARG A 152 8.80 -20.63 -9.32
CA ARG A 152 8.77 -22.09 -9.54
C ARG A 152 9.58 -22.86 -8.50
N VAL A 153 10.81 -22.41 -8.21
CA VAL A 153 11.66 -23.04 -7.19
C VAL A 153 10.98 -22.97 -5.83
N LEU A 154 10.43 -21.81 -5.48
CA LEU A 154 9.77 -21.61 -4.19
C LEU A 154 8.54 -22.52 -4.01
N ARG A 155 7.70 -22.67 -5.05
CA ARG A 155 6.58 -23.62 -5.05
C ARG A 155 7.03 -25.07 -4.87
N ALA A 156 8.12 -25.46 -5.53
CA ALA A 156 8.66 -26.81 -5.40
C ALA A 156 9.19 -27.09 -3.99
N MET A 157 9.73 -26.06 -3.32
CA MET A 157 10.22 -26.16 -1.94
C MET A 157 9.10 -26.16 -0.89
N SER A 158 7.96 -25.51 -1.19
CA SER A 158 6.82 -25.41 -0.27
C SER A 158 5.79 -26.53 -0.44
N ALA A 159 5.87 -27.31 -1.51
CA ALA A 159 5.02 -28.49 -1.69
C ALA A 159 5.18 -29.45 -0.50
N PRO A 160 4.08 -29.98 0.05
CA PRO A 160 4.15 -31.05 1.04
C PRO A 160 5.03 -32.16 0.47
N ARG A 161 6.09 -32.52 1.18
CA ARG A 161 6.80 -33.76 0.89
C ARG A 161 5.85 -34.88 1.26
N ASP A 162 5.05 -35.32 0.31
CA ASP A 162 4.26 -36.52 0.48
C ASP A 162 5.22 -37.64 0.88
N ALA A 163 4.88 -38.30 1.99
CA ALA A 163 5.61 -39.39 2.62
C ALA A 163 5.53 -40.69 1.79
N THR A 164 5.76 -40.60 0.47
CA THR A 164 5.52 -41.69 -0.46
C THR A 164 6.69 -41.83 -1.42
N THR A 165 7.80 -42.29 -0.87
CA THR A 165 8.53 -43.33 -1.58
C THR A 165 8.52 -44.53 -0.63
N GLU A 166 7.36 -45.18 -0.55
CA GLU A 166 7.32 -46.60 -0.22
C GLU A 166 8.36 -47.26 -1.13
N ARG A 167 9.50 -47.61 -0.53
CA ARG A 167 10.46 -48.52 -1.17
C ARG A 167 9.65 -49.78 -1.48
N PRO A 168 9.54 -50.21 -2.74
CA PRO A 168 9.12 -51.57 -3.00
C PRO A 168 10.20 -52.47 -2.40
N SER A 169 9.90 -53.07 -1.25
CA SER A 169 10.63 -54.20 -0.69
C SER A 169 10.60 -55.32 -1.74
N ARG A 170 11.75 -55.56 -2.36
CA ARG A 170 12.09 -56.79 -3.04
C ARG A 170 13.39 -57.32 -2.48
#